data_AF-A0AAF0IY37-F1
#
_entry.id   AF-A0AAF0IY37-F1
#
_cell.length_a   1.000
_cell.length_b   1.000
_cell.length_c   1.000
_cell.angle_alpha   90.00
_cell.angle_beta   90.00
_cell.angle_gamma   90.00
#
_symmetry.space_group_name_H-M   'P 1'
#
loop_
_entity.id
_entity.type
_entity.pdbx_description
1 polymer ?
#
loop_
_entity_poly.entity_id
_entity_poly.type
_entity_poly.pdbx_seq_one_letter_code
_entity_poly.pdbx_strand_id
1 'polypeptide(L)'
;MATSKADSLKEYYGMSTVPKAPEALEASKEQEPETPTSQPTLDELTTTRRLGELLQLSSERLDAVRDLYADRQSLVYNHHQELVGASETVGEMRRGIEALVPSRTSLAQQLEQMRRQPTEPAPVAPAPEAAMPWKESIEPIVQLPLTLRRILDQRTPTCVADAEAALQAHTHVLQAWVEARVAGADELQRVCHDMIAEVQRTHS
;
A
#
# COMPACT_ATOMS: atom_id res chain seq x y z
N MET A 1 -18.31 20.30 2.56
CA MET A 1 -17.20 19.62 3.26
C MET A 1 -17.83 18.63 4.23
N ALA A 2 -17.88 17.35 3.86
CA ALA A 2 -18.57 16.33 4.66
C ALA A 2 -17.71 15.97 5.88
N THR A 3 -18.17 16.31 7.08
CA THR A 3 -17.55 15.90 8.33
C THR A 3 -17.69 14.39 8.46
N SER A 4 -16.56 13.69 8.51
CA SER A 4 -16.53 12.23 8.59
C SER A 4 -17.21 11.75 9.87
N LYS A 5 -17.97 10.66 9.81
CA LYS A 5 -18.58 10.01 10.98
C LYS A 5 -17.55 9.68 12.07
N ALA A 6 -16.30 9.45 11.66
CA ALA A 6 -15.17 9.24 12.56
C ALA A 6 -14.81 10.51 13.35
N ASP A 7 -14.97 11.70 12.77
CA ASP A 7 -14.70 12.96 13.45
C ASP A 7 -15.83 13.33 14.42
N SER A 8 -17.09 13.09 14.06
CA SER A 8 -18.22 13.25 14.99
C SER A 8 -18.14 12.31 16.19
N LEU A 9 -17.67 11.07 16.00
CA LEU A 9 -17.48 10.13 17.11
C LEU A 9 -16.33 10.56 18.03
N LYS A 10 -15.22 11.05 17.48
CA LYS A 10 -14.09 11.57 18.29
C LYS A 10 -14.48 12.80 19.10
N GLU A 11 -15.30 13.67 18.52
CA GLU A 11 -15.84 14.85 19.21
C GLU A 11 -16.82 14.44 20.32
N TYR A 12 -17.70 13.46 20.08
CA TYR A 12 -18.62 12.91 21.09
C TYR A 12 -17.90 12.27 22.27
N TYR A 13 -16.78 11.58 22.03
CA TYR A 13 -15.97 10.95 23.08
C TYR A 13 -14.86 11.85 23.65
N GLY A 14 -14.85 13.16 23.32
CA GLY A 14 -13.90 14.13 23.88
C GLY A 14 -12.43 13.85 23.55
N MET A 15 -12.15 13.11 22.47
CA MET A 15 -10.82 12.66 22.10
C MET A 15 -10.04 13.67 21.23
N SER A 16 -10.60 14.83 20.93
CA SER A 16 -9.93 15.86 20.12
C SER A 16 -8.81 16.54 20.91
N THR A 17 -7.57 16.31 20.49
CA THR A 17 -6.31 16.79 21.10
C THR A 17 -5.93 18.23 20.69
N VAL A 18 -6.92 19.13 20.54
CA VAL A 18 -6.64 20.55 20.28
C VAL A 18 -7.06 21.37 21.50
N PRO A 19 -6.13 22.09 22.17
CA PRO A 19 -6.50 22.95 23.28
C PRO A 19 -7.11 24.22 22.68
N LYS A 20 -8.44 24.28 22.57
CA LYS A 20 -9.14 25.54 22.27
C LYS A 20 -9.74 26.09 23.55
N ALA A 21 -9.35 27.33 23.83
CA ALA A 21 -9.75 28.20 24.93
C ALA A 21 -11.29 28.36 25.07
N PRO A 22 -11.78 28.83 26.23
CA PRO A 22 -13.10 28.53 26.77
C PRO A 22 -14.16 29.48 26.22
N GLU A 23 -14.78 29.15 25.09
CA GLU A 23 -15.95 29.89 24.57
C GLU A 23 -17.07 28.97 24.02
N ALA A 24 -17.05 27.67 24.35
CA ALA A 24 -18.08 26.72 23.91
C ALA A 24 -18.77 25.99 25.07
N LEU A 25 -18.89 26.64 26.23
CA LEU A 25 -19.63 26.12 27.39
C LEU A 25 -21.16 26.26 27.27
N GLU A 26 -21.71 26.77 26.16
CA GLU A 26 -23.14 27.09 26.03
C GLU A 26 -23.94 26.13 25.12
N ALA A 27 -23.37 25.00 24.69
CA ALA A 27 -24.07 24.09 23.75
C ALA A 27 -24.28 22.65 24.24
N SER A 28 -23.87 22.34 25.47
CA SER A 28 -24.30 21.11 26.15
C SER A 28 -25.36 21.48 27.17
N LYS A 29 -26.63 21.58 26.71
CA LYS A 29 -27.74 21.21 27.59
C LYS A 29 -27.56 19.74 27.92
N GLU A 30 -26.74 19.49 28.94
CA GLU A 30 -26.93 18.37 29.84
C GLU A 30 -28.42 18.39 30.18
N GLN A 31 -29.13 17.39 29.69
CA GLN A 31 -30.48 17.12 30.13
C GLN A 31 -30.32 16.63 31.57
N GLU A 32 -30.24 17.61 32.46
CA GLU A 32 -30.42 17.49 33.90
C GLU A 32 -31.61 16.54 34.11
N PRO A 33 -31.51 15.52 34.97
CA PRO A 33 -32.62 14.63 35.22
C PRO A 33 -33.77 15.51 35.71
N GLU A 34 -34.81 15.67 34.89
CA GLU A 34 -36.01 16.41 35.27
C GLU A 34 -36.45 15.87 36.62
N THR A 35 -36.23 16.66 37.67
CA THR A 35 -36.75 16.36 39.00
C THR A 35 -38.24 16.18 38.81
N PRO A 36 -38.83 15.04 39.22
CA PRO A 36 -40.24 14.80 38.97
C PRO A 36 -41.00 15.92 39.65
N THR A 37 -41.65 16.78 38.86
CA THR A 37 -42.64 17.74 39.35
C THR A 37 -43.52 17.01 40.35
N SER A 38 -43.54 17.48 41.59
CA SER A 38 -44.19 16.80 42.72
C SER A 38 -45.59 16.37 42.30
N GLN A 39 -45.77 15.08 42.05
CA GLN A 39 -47.07 14.56 41.68
C GLN A 39 -48.00 14.74 42.89
N PRO A 40 -49.28 15.11 42.67
CA PRO A 40 -50.22 15.28 43.77
C PRO A 40 -50.27 13.98 44.58
N THR A 41 -50.21 14.11 45.90
CA THR A 41 -50.25 12.95 46.79
C THR A 41 -51.61 12.24 46.67
N LEU A 42 -51.64 10.95 47.00
CA LEU A 42 -52.87 10.14 46.92
C LEU A 42 -54.03 10.76 47.73
N ASP A 43 -53.69 11.36 48.87
CA ASP A 43 -54.66 12.06 49.74
C ASP A 43 -55.27 13.27 49.03
N GLU A 44 -54.46 14.10 48.34
CA GLU A 44 -54.95 15.24 47.56
C GLU A 44 -55.83 14.79 46.39
N LEU A 45 -55.51 13.67 45.74
CA LEU A 45 -56.32 13.15 44.64
C LEU A 45 -57.67 12.62 45.12
N THR A 46 -57.71 11.96 46.27
CA THR A 46 -58.94 11.36 46.81
C THR A 46 -59.88 12.37 47.45
N THR A 47 -59.38 13.49 47.98
CA THR A 47 -60.21 14.57 48.52
C THR A 47 -60.81 15.47 47.44
N THR A 48 -60.13 15.63 46.30
CA THR A 48 -60.42 16.70 45.34
C THR A 48 -61.16 16.19 44.09
N ARG A 49 -61.00 14.92 43.73
CA ARG A 49 -61.58 14.34 42.51
C ARG A 49 -62.73 13.39 42.78
N ARG A 50 -63.64 13.25 41.82
CA ARG A 50 -64.77 12.32 41.91
C ARG A 50 -64.32 10.90 41.52
N LEU A 51 -65.02 9.88 42.01
CA LEU A 51 -64.68 8.47 41.77
C LEU A 51 -64.50 8.11 40.28
N GLY A 52 -65.35 8.64 39.39
CA GLY A 52 -65.24 8.40 37.95
C GLY A 52 -63.95 8.97 37.33
N GLU A 53 -63.52 10.14 37.79
CA GLU A 53 -62.26 10.78 37.35
C GLU A 53 -61.04 10.02 37.89
N LEU A 54 -61.13 9.48 39.11
CA LEU A 54 -60.09 8.63 39.69
C LEU A 54 -59.95 7.30 38.92
N LEU A 55 -61.07 6.69 38.50
CA LEU A 55 -61.04 5.46 37.70
C LEU A 55 -60.45 5.72 36.31
N GLN A 56 -60.81 6.81 35.64
CA GLN A 56 -60.20 7.19 34.35
C GLN A 56 -58.70 7.42 34.50
N LEU A 57 -58.28 8.22 35.48
CA LEU A 57 -56.86 8.45 35.76
C LEU A 57 -56.13 7.15 36.10
N SER A 58 -56.75 6.22 36.83
CA SER A 58 -56.17 4.92 37.11
C SER A 58 -55.98 4.09 35.84
N SER A 59 -56.93 4.14 34.90
CA SER A 59 -56.81 3.45 33.62
C SER A 59 -55.68 4.04 32.78
N GLU A 60 -55.63 5.37 32.66
CA GLU A 60 -54.56 6.07 31.93
C GLU A 60 -53.19 5.78 32.53
N ARG A 61 -53.08 5.75 33.86
CA ARG A 61 -51.82 5.41 34.54
C ARG A 61 -51.43 3.96 34.35
N LEU A 62 -52.39 3.02 34.34
CA LEU A 62 -52.12 1.62 34.05
C LEU A 62 -51.63 1.42 32.61
N ASP A 63 -52.20 2.14 31.65
CA ASP A 63 -51.74 2.10 30.26
C ASP A 63 -50.35 2.73 30.14
N ALA A 64 -50.08 3.87 30.77
CA ALA A 64 -48.74 4.45 30.82
C ALA A 64 -47.70 3.50 31.48
N VAL A 65 -48.09 2.74 32.50
CA VAL A 65 -47.22 1.72 33.12
C VAL A 65 -46.94 0.57 32.15
N ARG A 66 -47.93 0.16 31.36
CA ARG A 66 -47.75 -0.87 30.32
C ARG A 66 -46.83 -0.40 29.20
N ASP A 67 -47.01 0.83 28.73
CA ASP A 67 -46.16 1.43 27.70
C ASP A 67 -44.72 1.55 28.21
N LEU A 68 -44.53 2.04 29.45
CA LEU A 68 -43.21 2.16 30.06
C LEU A 68 -42.55 0.77 30.27
N TYR A 69 -43.34 -0.26 30.52
CA TYR A 69 -42.85 -1.64 30.58
C TYR A 69 -42.40 -2.15 29.20
N ALA A 70 -43.18 -1.86 28.15
CA ALA A 70 -42.82 -2.19 26.78
C ALA A 70 -41.55 -1.46 26.33
N ASP A 71 -41.44 -0.17 26.62
CA ASP A 71 -40.26 0.66 26.34
C ASP A 71 -39.03 0.14 27.08
N ARG A 72 -39.16 -0.17 28.37
CA ARG A 72 -38.08 -0.78 29.16
C ARG A 72 -37.65 -2.11 28.55
N GLN A 73 -38.59 -2.97 28.19
CA GLN A 73 -38.27 -4.28 27.62
C GLN A 73 -37.59 -4.15 26.26
N SER A 74 -38.06 -3.21 25.43
CA SER A 74 -37.44 -2.84 24.15
C SER A 74 -36.01 -2.34 24.33
N LEU A 75 -35.80 -1.41 25.28
CA LEU A 75 -34.49 -0.84 25.58
C LEU A 75 -33.51 -1.91 26.09
N VAL A 76 -33.95 -2.74 27.04
CA VAL A 76 -33.13 -3.83 27.58
C VAL A 76 -32.75 -4.82 26.49
N TYR A 77 -33.71 -5.22 25.64
CA TYR A 77 -33.43 -6.16 24.57
C TYR A 77 -32.49 -5.57 23.51
N ASN A 78 -32.74 -4.34 23.07
CA ASN A 78 -31.88 -3.68 22.09
C ASN A 78 -30.46 -3.52 22.62
N HIS A 79 -30.32 -2.99 23.84
CA HIS A 79 -29.00 -2.79 24.43
C HIS A 79 -28.30 -4.12 24.73
N HIS A 80 -29.04 -5.17 25.12
CA HIS A 80 -28.45 -6.50 25.30
C HIS A 80 -27.89 -7.05 24.00
N GLN A 81 -28.63 -6.96 22.88
CA GLN A 81 -28.14 -7.43 21.59
C GLN A 81 -26.93 -6.62 21.11
N GLU A 82 -26.94 -5.30 21.32
CA GLU A 82 -25.78 -4.44 21.04
C GLU A 82 -24.56 -4.83 21.88
N LEU A 83 -24.73 -5.08 23.18
CA LEU A 83 -23.65 -5.52 24.07
C LEU A 83 -23.11 -6.89 23.69
N VAL A 84 -23.99 -7.83 23.30
CA VAL A 84 -23.59 -9.15 22.80
C VAL A 84 -22.79 -9.00 21.51
N GLY A 85 -23.28 -8.23 20.53
CA GLY A 85 -22.57 -7.99 19.28
C GLY A 85 -21.22 -7.27 19.48
N ALA A 86 -21.15 -6.32 20.41
CA ALA A 86 -19.88 -5.69 20.81
C ALA A 86 -18.92 -6.71 21.45
N SER A 87 -19.43 -7.57 22.36
CA SER A 87 -18.63 -8.62 22.98
C SER A 87 -18.11 -9.65 21.96
N GLU A 88 -18.92 -10.02 20.97
CA GLU A 88 -18.51 -10.91 19.88
C GLU A 88 -17.39 -10.27 19.04
N THR A 89 -17.57 -8.99 18.67
CA THR A 89 -16.55 -8.22 17.92
C THR A 89 -15.24 -8.14 18.71
N VAL A 90 -15.29 -7.84 20.01
CA VAL A 90 -14.10 -7.84 20.89
C VAL A 90 -13.47 -9.23 20.95
N GLY A 91 -14.28 -10.29 20.99
CA GLY A 91 -13.82 -11.68 20.95
C GLY A 91 -13.13 -12.04 19.64
N GLU A 92 -13.62 -11.56 18.49
CA GLU A 92 -12.98 -11.72 17.19
C GLU A 92 -11.67 -10.96 17.10
N MET A 93 -11.65 -9.70 17.55
CA MET A 93 -10.43 -8.89 17.62
C MET A 93 -9.37 -9.56 18.48
N ARG A 94 -9.76 -10.10 19.64
CA ARG A 94 -8.84 -10.82 20.54
C ARG A 94 -8.28 -12.08 19.87
N ARG A 95 -9.12 -12.89 19.22
CA ARG A 95 -8.65 -14.06 18.45
C ARG A 95 -7.70 -13.66 17.32
N GLY A 96 -8.00 -12.57 16.63
CA GLY A 96 -7.11 -12.00 15.60
C GLY A 96 -5.75 -11.62 16.17
N ILE A 97 -5.72 -10.91 17.31
CA ILE A 97 -4.47 -10.53 18.00
C ILE A 97 -3.70 -11.78 18.46
N GLU A 98 -4.38 -12.76 19.04
CA GLU A 98 -3.76 -14.03 19.47
C GLU A 98 -3.16 -14.80 18.28
N ALA A 99 -3.83 -14.78 17.12
CA ALA A 99 -3.29 -15.36 15.89
C ALA A 99 -2.07 -14.62 15.33
N LEU A 100 -1.88 -13.33 15.66
CA LEU A 100 -0.70 -12.54 15.28
C LEU A 100 0.50 -12.75 16.21
N VAL A 101 0.31 -13.33 17.40
CA VAL A 101 1.42 -13.64 18.32
C VAL A 101 2.48 -14.56 17.68
N PRO A 102 2.15 -15.71 17.05
CA PRO A 102 3.15 -16.60 16.46
C PRO A 102 3.92 -15.97 15.30
N SER A 103 3.28 -15.10 14.50
CA SER A 103 3.98 -14.41 13.41
C SER A 103 4.97 -13.38 13.96
N ARG A 104 4.59 -12.66 15.03
CA ARG A 104 5.49 -11.75 15.73
C ARG A 104 6.67 -12.46 16.38
N THR A 105 6.46 -13.61 17.02
CA THR A 105 7.56 -14.39 17.62
C THR A 105 8.48 -14.97 16.56
N SER A 106 7.93 -15.46 15.44
CA SER A 106 8.71 -15.93 14.29
C SER A 106 9.58 -14.81 13.71
N LEU A 107 9.01 -13.62 13.46
CA LEU A 107 9.77 -12.47 12.98
C LEU A 107 10.86 -12.04 13.97
N ALA A 108 10.56 -12.03 15.26
CA ALA A 108 11.56 -11.70 16.28
C ALA A 108 12.70 -12.72 16.29
N GLN A 109 12.41 -14.02 16.13
CA GLN A 109 13.43 -15.06 16.01
C GLN A 109 14.25 -14.92 14.73
N GLN A 110 13.62 -14.60 13.59
CA GLN A 110 14.33 -14.34 12.33
C GLN A 110 15.23 -13.11 12.44
N LEU A 111 14.76 -12.02 13.04
CA LEU A 111 15.57 -10.84 13.30
C LEU A 111 16.77 -11.14 14.20
N GLU A 112 16.55 -11.92 15.26
CA GLU A 112 17.64 -12.34 16.14
C GLU A 112 18.63 -13.27 15.42
N GLN A 113 18.16 -14.14 14.53
CA GLN A 113 19.01 -14.95 13.66
C GLN A 113 19.82 -14.09 12.70
N MET A 114 19.21 -13.10 12.02
CA MET A 114 19.90 -12.15 11.15
C MET A 114 20.87 -11.23 11.90
N ARG A 115 20.63 -10.99 13.20
CA ARG A 115 21.52 -10.20 14.04
C ARG A 115 22.71 -11.04 14.54
N ARG A 116 22.48 -12.33 14.81
CA ARG A 116 23.51 -13.28 15.29
C ARG A 116 24.37 -13.82 14.17
N GLN A 117 23.80 -14.07 13.00
CA GLN A 117 24.58 -14.16 11.79
C GLN A 117 25.09 -12.74 11.55
N PRO A 118 26.40 -12.47 11.62
CA PRO A 118 26.90 -11.38 10.82
C PRO A 118 26.32 -11.66 9.43
N THR A 119 25.67 -10.69 8.81
CA THR A 119 25.70 -10.63 7.35
C THR A 119 27.18 -10.38 7.02
N GLU A 120 28.01 -11.40 7.23
CA GLU A 120 29.17 -11.61 6.41
C GLU A 120 28.48 -11.74 5.05
N PRO A 121 28.61 -10.74 4.15
CA PRO A 121 28.34 -11.07 2.77
C PRO A 121 29.12 -12.36 2.58
N ALA A 122 28.45 -13.44 2.16
CA ALA A 122 29.18 -14.56 1.60
C ALA A 122 30.27 -13.89 0.78
N PRO A 123 31.57 -14.16 1.02
CA PRO A 123 32.55 -13.64 0.12
C PRO A 123 32.01 -14.14 -1.21
N VAL A 124 31.48 -13.20 -1.99
CA VAL A 124 31.75 -13.17 -3.40
C VAL A 124 33.25 -13.09 -3.33
N ALA A 125 33.90 -14.27 -3.16
CA ALA A 125 35.15 -14.55 -3.78
C ALA A 125 34.95 -13.84 -5.10
N PRO A 126 35.70 -12.77 -5.40
CA PRO A 126 35.61 -12.19 -6.73
C PRO A 126 35.72 -13.43 -7.59
N ALA A 127 34.61 -13.83 -8.24
CA ALA A 127 34.61 -14.93 -9.18
C ALA A 127 35.83 -14.59 -9.99
N PRO A 128 36.88 -15.45 -9.99
CA PRO A 128 38.20 -15.02 -10.42
C PRO A 128 37.89 -14.20 -11.64
N GLU A 129 38.19 -12.91 -11.59
CA GLU A 129 38.32 -12.15 -12.81
C GLU A 129 39.45 -12.94 -13.44
N ALA A 130 39.06 -14.02 -14.15
CA ALA A 130 39.70 -14.46 -15.33
C ALA A 130 39.84 -13.12 -15.99
N ALA A 131 41.08 -12.62 -15.94
CA ALA A 131 41.62 -11.79 -16.95
C ALA A 131 41.41 -12.56 -18.26
N MET A 132 40.14 -12.74 -18.65
CA MET A 132 39.73 -12.89 -20.01
C MET A 132 40.37 -11.67 -20.63
N PRO A 133 41.29 -11.85 -21.57
CA PRO A 133 41.92 -10.75 -22.27
C PRO A 133 40.86 -10.14 -23.19
N TRP A 134 39.84 -9.53 -22.59
CA TRP A 134 38.72 -8.88 -23.26
C TRP A 134 39.27 -7.77 -24.13
N LYS A 135 40.36 -7.13 -23.72
CA LYS A 135 41.10 -6.18 -24.53
C LYS A 135 41.57 -6.80 -25.85
N GLU A 136 42.24 -7.95 -25.81
CA GLU A 136 42.70 -8.66 -27.02
C GLU A 136 41.54 -9.16 -27.88
N SER A 137 40.41 -9.49 -27.25
CA SER A 137 39.21 -9.99 -27.94
C SER A 137 38.37 -8.87 -28.58
N ILE A 138 38.38 -7.66 -27.99
CA ILE A 138 37.57 -6.51 -28.41
C ILE A 138 38.35 -5.60 -29.38
N GLU A 139 39.68 -5.52 -29.24
CA GLU A 139 40.56 -4.73 -30.10
C GLU A 139 40.35 -4.98 -31.62
N PRO A 140 40.28 -6.21 -32.15
CA PRO A 140 40.06 -6.41 -33.58
C PRO A 140 38.69 -5.91 -34.08
N ILE A 141 37.67 -5.92 -33.20
CA ILE A 141 36.31 -5.51 -33.55
C ILE A 141 36.19 -3.99 -33.56
N VAL A 142 36.80 -3.31 -32.59
CA VAL A 142 36.82 -1.84 -32.52
C VAL A 142 37.69 -1.23 -33.62
N GLN A 143 38.77 -1.93 -34.02
CA GLN A 143 39.64 -1.50 -35.11
C GLN A 143 39.07 -1.81 -36.50
N LEU A 144 37.95 -2.53 -36.60
CA LEU A 144 37.39 -3.00 -37.86
C LEU A 144 37.07 -1.88 -38.88
N PRO A 145 36.46 -0.74 -38.50
CA PRO A 145 36.27 0.36 -39.44
C PRO A 145 37.59 0.94 -39.98
N LEU A 146 38.64 0.97 -39.16
CA LEU A 146 39.95 1.47 -39.56
C LEU A 146 40.67 0.49 -40.48
N THR A 147 40.56 -0.82 -40.23
CA THR A 147 41.11 -1.85 -41.12
C THR A 147 40.38 -1.87 -42.46
N LEU A 148 39.05 -1.77 -42.45
CA LEU A 148 38.24 -1.65 -43.68
C LEU A 148 38.65 -0.41 -44.48
N ARG A 149 38.76 0.75 -43.84
CA ARG A 149 39.21 1.99 -44.50
C ARG A 149 40.58 1.81 -45.15
N ARG A 150 41.53 1.20 -44.43
CA ARG A 150 42.88 0.93 -44.93
C ARG A 150 42.89 -0.02 -46.13
N ILE A 151 42.01 -1.02 -46.15
CA ILE A 151 41.90 -1.96 -47.29
C ILE A 151 41.29 -1.24 -48.50
N LEU A 152 40.23 -0.45 -48.28
CA LEU A 152 39.55 0.29 -49.34
C LEU A 152 40.44 1.39 -49.94
N ASP A 153 41.27 2.06 -49.13
CA ASP A 153 42.22 3.09 -49.58
C ASP A 153 43.33 2.54 -50.50
N GLN A 154 43.63 1.23 -50.46
CA GLN A 154 44.67 0.60 -51.29
C GLN A 154 44.28 0.47 -52.78
N ARG A 155 43.01 0.71 -53.14
CA ARG A 155 42.49 0.71 -54.54
C ARG A 155 42.96 -0.47 -55.40
N THR A 156 43.10 -1.65 -54.80
CA THR A 156 43.37 -2.90 -55.53
C THR A 156 42.07 -3.45 -56.13
N PRO A 157 42.10 -4.22 -57.23
CA PRO A 157 40.88 -4.77 -57.84
C PRO A 157 40.15 -5.78 -56.92
N THR A 158 40.81 -6.27 -55.88
CA THR A 158 40.24 -7.19 -54.88
C THR A 158 39.87 -6.49 -53.57
N CYS A 159 40.09 -5.16 -53.43
CA CYS A 159 39.93 -4.47 -52.14
C CYS A 159 38.52 -4.60 -51.56
N VAL A 160 37.48 -4.61 -52.41
CA VAL A 160 36.09 -4.77 -51.99
C VAL A 160 35.83 -6.19 -51.48
N ALA A 161 36.34 -7.21 -52.17
CA ALA A 161 36.19 -8.61 -51.76
C ALA A 161 36.96 -8.90 -50.46
N ASP A 162 38.16 -8.33 -50.32
CA ASP A 162 38.99 -8.47 -49.12
C ASP A 162 38.38 -7.75 -47.91
N ALA A 163 37.73 -6.59 -48.12
CA ALA A 163 36.99 -5.85 -47.11
C ALA A 163 35.71 -6.59 -46.66
N GLU A 164 34.97 -7.19 -47.61
CA GLU A 164 33.79 -8.02 -47.29
C GLU A 164 34.18 -9.28 -46.50
N ALA A 165 35.27 -9.95 -46.88
CA ALA A 165 35.78 -11.11 -46.15
C ALA A 165 36.18 -10.76 -44.70
N ALA A 166 36.82 -9.59 -44.51
CA ALA A 166 37.19 -9.10 -43.18
C ALA A 166 35.97 -8.77 -42.32
N LEU A 167 34.90 -8.20 -42.90
CA LEU A 167 33.65 -7.95 -42.18
C LEU A 167 32.94 -9.27 -41.82
N GLN A 168 32.84 -10.20 -42.77
CA GLN A 168 32.21 -11.51 -42.58
C GLN A 168 32.83 -12.32 -41.44
N ALA A 169 34.15 -12.24 -41.26
CA ALA A 169 34.86 -12.90 -40.17
C ALA A 169 34.40 -12.44 -38.76
N HIS A 170 33.88 -11.22 -38.64
CA HIS A 170 33.47 -10.61 -37.37
C HIS A 170 31.95 -10.40 -37.25
N THR A 171 31.17 -10.68 -38.29
CA THR A 171 29.71 -10.52 -38.32
C THR A 171 28.99 -11.24 -37.18
N HIS A 172 29.37 -12.48 -36.89
CA HIS A 172 28.70 -13.25 -35.83
C HIS A 172 28.91 -12.63 -34.43
N VAL A 173 30.06 -12.00 -34.19
CA VAL A 173 30.34 -11.35 -32.91
C VAL A 173 29.57 -10.04 -32.79
N LEU A 174 29.49 -9.27 -33.87
CA LEU A 174 28.68 -8.05 -33.93
C LEU A 174 27.19 -8.35 -33.73
N GLN A 175 26.65 -9.41 -34.35
CA GLN A 175 25.26 -9.84 -34.16
C GLN A 175 24.98 -10.24 -32.70
N ALA A 176 25.88 -11.00 -32.07
CA ALA A 176 25.75 -11.34 -30.66
C ALA A 176 25.78 -10.10 -29.75
N TRP A 177 26.55 -9.06 -30.10
CA TRP A 177 26.60 -7.80 -29.34
C TRP A 177 25.33 -6.97 -29.51
N VAL A 178 24.73 -6.98 -30.69
CA VAL A 178 23.42 -6.36 -30.96
C VAL A 178 22.32 -7.04 -30.16
N GLU A 179 22.29 -8.38 -30.14
CA GLU A 179 21.33 -9.16 -29.34
C GLU A 179 21.49 -8.91 -27.84
N ALA A 180 22.73 -8.75 -27.37
CA ALA A 180 23.06 -8.39 -25.99
C ALA A 180 22.84 -6.90 -25.67
N ARG A 181 22.38 -6.08 -26.63
CA ARG A 181 22.17 -4.63 -26.51
C ARG A 181 23.40 -3.86 -26.03
N VAL A 182 24.58 -4.23 -26.53
CA VAL A 182 25.81 -3.49 -26.28
C VAL A 182 25.72 -2.12 -26.95
N ALA A 183 25.92 -1.05 -26.18
CA ALA A 183 25.85 0.32 -26.70
C ALA A 183 26.84 0.53 -27.86
N GLY A 184 26.34 1.02 -29.00
CA GLY A 184 27.15 1.34 -30.18
C GLY A 184 27.48 0.15 -31.10
N ALA A 185 27.07 -1.09 -30.77
CA ALA A 185 27.29 -2.25 -31.64
C ALA A 185 26.50 -2.14 -32.96
N ASP A 186 25.25 -1.68 -32.89
CA ASP A 186 24.40 -1.42 -34.06
C ASP A 186 25.00 -0.35 -34.99
N GLU A 187 25.52 0.73 -34.41
CA GLU A 187 26.16 1.82 -35.14
C GLU A 187 27.44 1.35 -35.84
N LEU A 188 28.27 0.56 -35.13
CA LEU A 188 29.49 -0.01 -35.66
C LEU A 188 29.22 -0.93 -36.86
N GLN A 189 28.25 -1.83 -36.74
CA GLN A 189 27.85 -2.74 -37.82
C GLN A 189 27.37 -1.95 -39.04
N ARG A 190 26.54 -0.92 -38.82
CA ARG A 190 26.02 -0.07 -39.89
C ARG A 190 27.13 0.69 -40.62
N VAL A 191 28.05 1.31 -39.89
CA VAL A 191 29.18 2.06 -40.48
C VAL A 191 30.02 1.16 -41.38
N CYS A 192 30.28 -0.08 -40.96
CA CYS A 192 31.08 -1.01 -41.76
C CYS A 192 30.40 -1.42 -43.06
N HIS A 193 29.08 -1.66 -43.03
CA HIS A 193 28.30 -1.94 -44.24
C HIS A 193 28.19 -0.72 -45.15
N ASP A 194 27.98 0.47 -44.60
CA ASP A 194 27.86 1.72 -45.37
C ASP A 194 29.16 2.03 -46.11
N MET A 195 30.33 1.80 -45.48
CA MET A 195 31.64 1.99 -46.11
C MET A 195 31.87 1.10 -47.33
N ILE A 196 31.52 -0.18 -47.25
CA ILE A 196 31.65 -1.12 -48.39
C ILE A 196 30.66 -0.73 -49.50
N ALA A 197 29.41 -0.40 -49.13
CA ALA A 197 28.37 -0.01 -50.08
C ALA A 197 28.67 1.32 -50.81
N GLU A 198 29.36 2.26 -50.15
CA GLU A 198 29.80 3.52 -50.76
C GLU A 198 30.89 3.27 -51.82
N VAL A 199 31.89 2.43 -51.50
CA VAL A 199 32.95 2.10 -52.45
C VAL A 199 32.42 1.31 -53.64
N GLN A 200 31.50 0.36 -53.43
CA GLN A 200 30.81 -0.35 -54.52
C GLN A 200 30.07 0.59 -55.47
N ARG A 201 29.40 1.62 -54.93
CA ARG A 201 28.72 2.66 -55.74
C ARG A 201 29.68 3.54 -56.53
N THR A 202 30.90 3.75 -56.05
CA THR A 202 31.92 4.53 -56.78
C THR A 202 32.66 3.73 -57.85
N HIS A 203 32.61 2.39 -57.80
CA HIS A 203 33.26 1.49 -58.76
C HIS A 203 32.31 0.90 -59.80
N SER A 204 30.98 1.03 -59.63
CA SER A 204 29.94 0.70 -60.62
C SER A 204 29.70 1.84 -61.60
#